data_AF-A0A643ESP5-F1
#
_entry.id   AF-A0A643ESP5-F1
#
_cell.length_a   1.000
_cell.length_b   1.000
_cell.length_c   1.000
_cell.angle_alpha   90.00
_cell.angle_beta   90.00
_cell.angle_gamma   90.00
#
_symmetry.space_group_name_H-M   'P 1'
#
loop_
_entity.id
_entity.type
_entity.pdbx_description
1 polymer ?
#
loop_
_entity_poly.entity_id
_entity_poly.type
_entity_poly.pdbx_seq_one_letter_code
_entity_poly.pdbx_strand_id
1 'polypeptide(L)'
;IVVEGAELNVGNLEQFDLITRSAKLNAKLYAKNLNIVTGRNDVQADSLQATPRAADGSEKPQLAIDSSALGGMYAGAIRLVGTEQGVGVKLAGDMAASGGDIRIDASGKLSLAQASSQGDLKIAAQAVELNGKTYAGGSAEIRSAEELVNRQSLAARERIALDAARLDNAGVIEAGVEPDERRNARGDLELRSGTLRNAGSLVASRALEAKASQALDNQGGSLKGAT
;
A
#
# COMPACT_ATOMS: atom_id res chain seq x y z
N ILE A 1 20.54 4.40 -4.63
CA ILE A 1 21.21 3.74 -3.48
C ILE A 1 20.95 2.24 -3.55
N VAL A 2 21.93 1.41 -3.19
CA VAL A 2 21.73 -0.03 -2.97
C VAL A 2 22.04 -0.31 -1.51
N VAL A 3 21.13 -1.01 -0.83
CA VAL A 3 21.34 -1.54 0.53
C VAL A 3 21.47 -3.06 0.39
N GLU A 4 22.62 -3.60 0.79
CA GLU A 4 22.94 -5.03 0.68
C GLU A 4 23.33 -5.61 2.05
N GLY A 5 23.24 -6.93 2.17
CA GLY A 5 23.56 -7.67 3.38
C GLY A 5 22.36 -8.47 3.90
N ALA A 6 22.53 -9.13 5.04
CA ALA A 6 21.44 -9.87 5.67
C ALA A 6 20.41 -8.92 6.31
N GLU A 7 20.88 -7.88 6.99
CA GLU A 7 20.07 -6.97 7.80
C GLU A 7 20.68 -5.56 7.87
N LEU A 8 19.82 -4.54 7.79
CA LEU A 8 20.07 -3.17 8.18
C LEU A 8 19.20 -2.85 9.41
N ASN A 9 19.84 -2.82 10.58
CA ASN A 9 19.17 -2.51 11.84
C ASN A 9 19.49 -1.09 12.30
N VAL A 10 18.48 -0.23 12.26
CA VAL A 10 18.54 1.16 12.69
C VAL A 10 17.48 1.43 13.77
N GLY A 11 17.09 0.40 14.52
CA GLY A 11 16.07 0.50 15.59
C GLY A 11 16.52 1.31 16.81
N ASN A 12 17.81 1.62 16.92
CA ASN A 12 18.33 2.54 17.94
C ASN A 12 18.10 4.02 17.59
N LEU A 13 17.71 4.33 16.36
CA LEU A 13 17.37 5.69 15.92
C LEU A 13 15.87 5.92 16.06
N GLU A 14 15.49 7.15 16.43
CA GLU A 14 14.08 7.55 16.41
C GLU A 14 13.52 7.56 14.99
N GLN A 15 14.35 7.89 14.00
CA GLN A 15 13.95 8.01 12.62
C GLN A 15 15.10 7.62 11.69
N PHE A 16 14.76 6.92 10.60
CA PHE A 16 15.67 6.61 9.52
C PHE A 16 15.07 7.05 8.19
N ASP A 17 15.78 7.93 7.49
CA ASP A 17 15.36 8.53 6.24
C ASP A 17 16.27 8.10 5.10
N LEU A 18 15.67 7.55 4.04
CA LEU A 18 16.35 7.25 2.79
C LEU A 18 15.86 8.20 1.70
N ILE A 19 16.65 9.23 1.41
CA ILE A 19 16.35 10.22 0.37
C ILE A 19 17.27 9.98 -0.83
N THR A 20 16.71 9.56 -1.96
CA THR A 20 17.50 9.21 -3.15
C THR A 20 16.66 9.31 -4.41
N ARG A 21 17.25 9.17 -5.61
CA ARG A 21 16.45 9.07 -6.84
C ARG A 21 15.79 7.71 -6.98
N SER A 22 16.52 6.64 -6.68
CA SER A 22 16.01 5.26 -6.66
C SER A 22 16.73 4.41 -5.61
N ALA A 23 16.05 3.40 -5.08
CA ALA A 23 16.57 2.51 -4.07
C ALA A 23 16.40 1.04 -4.47
N LYS A 24 17.45 0.25 -4.31
CA LYS A 24 17.38 -1.22 -4.30
C LYS A 24 17.66 -1.70 -2.89
N LEU A 25 16.70 -2.38 -2.28
CA LEU A 25 16.75 -2.83 -0.90
C LEU A 25 16.84 -4.36 -0.88
N ASN A 26 18.02 -4.89 -0.55
CA ASN A 26 18.31 -6.33 -0.57
C ASN A 26 18.70 -6.87 0.81
N ALA A 27 18.31 -6.19 1.90
CA ALA A 27 18.64 -6.55 3.28
C ALA A 27 17.47 -6.23 4.20
N LYS A 28 17.07 -7.14 5.11
CA LYS A 28 15.95 -6.89 6.05
C LYS A 28 16.15 -5.55 6.75
N LEU A 29 15.11 -4.72 6.82
CA LEU A 29 15.22 -3.38 7.41
C LEU A 29 14.42 -3.30 8.71
N TYR A 30 15.06 -2.87 9.79
CA TYR A 30 14.43 -2.62 11.09
C TYR A 30 14.60 -1.16 11.52
N ALA A 31 13.52 -0.44 11.83
CA ALA A 31 13.56 0.97 12.23
C ALA A 31 12.46 1.32 13.26
N LYS A 32 12.55 2.46 13.95
CA LYS A 32 11.39 3.00 14.71
C LYS A 32 10.42 3.73 13.78
N ASN A 33 10.90 4.74 13.06
CA ASN A 33 10.17 5.42 12.00
C ASN A 33 10.99 5.33 10.70
N LEU A 34 10.41 4.73 9.65
CA LEU A 34 11.05 4.59 8.35
C LEU A 34 10.43 5.56 7.34
N ASN A 35 11.23 6.48 6.80
CA ASN A 35 10.84 7.28 5.64
C ASN A 35 11.73 6.95 4.44
N ILE A 36 11.11 6.74 3.28
CA ILE A 36 11.83 6.58 2.01
C ILE A 36 11.23 7.55 1.00
N VAL A 37 12.05 8.49 0.53
CA VAL A 37 11.69 9.48 -0.48
C VAL A 37 12.52 9.22 -1.73
N THR A 38 11.84 8.89 -2.83
CA THR A 38 12.41 8.54 -4.12
C THR A 38 11.95 9.46 -5.24
N GLY A 39 12.74 9.52 -6.31
CA GLY A 39 12.56 10.45 -7.43
C GLY A 39 13.46 11.68 -7.35
N ARG A 40 13.33 12.56 -8.34
CA ARG A 40 14.06 13.83 -8.41
C ARG A 40 13.29 14.88 -7.62
N ASN A 41 13.74 15.18 -6.41
CA ASN A 41 13.02 16.03 -5.47
C ASN A 41 13.91 17.10 -4.84
N ASP A 42 13.29 18.23 -4.50
CA ASP A 42 13.74 19.06 -3.38
C ASP A 42 12.99 18.56 -2.13
N VAL A 43 13.73 18.21 -1.07
CA VAL A 43 13.15 17.63 0.16
C VAL A 43 13.44 18.53 1.34
N GLN A 44 12.40 18.96 2.03
CA GLN A 44 12.55 19.73 3.27
C GLN A 44 13.11 18.84 4.38
N ALA A 45 14.15 19.31 5.09
CA ALA A 45 14.86 18.52 6.09
C ALA A 45 13.95 18.09 7.27
N ASP A 46 13.10 18.99 7.77
CA ASP A 46 12.31 18.73 8.97
C ASP A 46 11.02 17.95 8.68
N SER A 47 10.31 18.31 7.60
CA SER A 47 9.00 17.75 7.28
C SER A 47 9.06 16.55 6.34
N LEU A 48 10.21 16.36 5.67
CA LEU A 48 10.38 15.43 4.55
C LEU A 48 9.34 15.62 3.44
N GLN A 49 8.77 16.83 3.32
CA GLN A 49 7.92 17.19 2.21
C GLN A 49 8.77 17.20 0.93
N ALA A 50 8.35 16.39 -0.05
CA ALA A 50 9.04 16.25 -1.32
C ALA A 50 8.33 17.09 -2.38
N THR A 51 9.08 18.01 -2.99
CA THR A 51 8.64 18.78 -4.16
C THR A 51 9.33 18.20 -5.39
N PRO A 52 8.57 17.60 -6.34
CA PRO A 52 9.16 17.01 -7.54
C PRO A 52 9.85 18.07 -8.40
N ARG A 53 11.04 17.75 -8.89
CA ARG A 53 11.78 18.59 -9.86
C ARG A 53 11.35 18.24 -11.28
N ALA A 54 11.32 19.25 -12.16
CA ALA A 54 11.05 19.06 -13.58
C ALA A 54 12.06 18.11 -14.22
N ALA A 55 11.62 17.27 -15.16
CA ALA A 55 12.49 16.34 -15.89
C ALA A 55 13.68 17.07 -16.53
N ASP A 56 14.88 16.51 -16.40
CA ASP A 56 16.12 17.05 -16.99
C ASP A 56 16.56 16.31 -18.27
N GLY A 57 15.70 15.42 -18.79
CA GLY A 57 16.02 14.59 -19.95
C GLY A 57 16.91 13.37 -19.65
N SER A 58 17.34 13.17 -18.40
CA SER A 58 18.07 11.95 -18.03
C SER A 58 17.15 10.72 -18.08
N GLU A 59 17.73 9.55 -18.38
CA GLU A 59 17.01 8.29 -18.35
C GLU A 59 16.36 8.06 -16.98
N LYS A 60 15.11 7.59 -16.99
CA LYS A 60 14.37 7.29 -15.77
C LYS A 60 14.89 5.99 -15.15
N PRO A 61 14.93 5.88 -13.82
CA PRO A 61 15.14 4.58 -13.17
C PRO A 61 14.06 3.58 -13.59
N GLN A 62 14.40 2.29 -13.60
CA GLN A 62 13.40 1.24 -13.85
C GLN A 62 12.35 1.18 -12.73
N LEU A 63 12.79 1.35 -11.49
CA LEU A 63 11.95 1.38 -10.30
C LEU A 63 12.45 2.47 -9.35
N ALA A 64 11.52 3.09 -8.62
CA ALA A 64 11.79 4.06 -7.58
C ALA A 64 12.29 3.31 -6.34
N ILE A 65 11.63 2.19 -6.01
CA ILE A 65 12.04 1.24 -4.98
C ILE A 65 11.92 -0.17 -5.57
N ASP A 66 13.00 -0.95 -5.47
CA ASP A 66 13.01 -2.38 -5.72
C ASP A 66 13.43 -3.12 -4.45
N SER A 67 12.49 -3.84 -3.83
CA SER A 67 12.75 -4.70 -2.69
C SER A 67 12.65 -6.20 -3.03
N SER A 68 12.91 -6.57 -4.29
CA SER A 68 12.79 -7.96 -4.76
C SER A 68 13.65 -8.97 -3.99
N ALA A 69 14.81 -8.56 -3.48
CA ALA A 69 15.67 -9.41 -2.67
C ALA A 69 15.56 -9.10 -1.16
N LEU A 70 14.56 -8.31 -0.77
CA LEU A 70 14.32 -7.95 0.62
C LEU A 70 13.55 -9.05 1.33
N GLY A 71 14.05 -9.48 2.50
CA GLY A 71 13.28 -10.35 3.39
C GLY A 71 12.08 -9.64 4.05
N GLY A 72 12.21 -8.34 4.36
CA GLY A 72 11.10 -7.48 4.82
C GLY A 72 11.54 -6.10 5.35
N MET A 73 10.58 -5.18 5.53
CA MET A 73 10.70 -3.91 6.24
C MET A 73 9.82 -3.92 7.48
N TYR A 74 10.43 -3.73 8.65
CA TYR A 74 9.77 -3.79 9.94
C TYR A 74 10.03 -2.49 10.68
N ALA A 75 9.00 -1.69 10.93
CA ALA A 75 9.15 -0.45 11.67
C ALA A 75 7.98 -0.18 12.61
N GLY A 76 8.10 0.82 13.50
CA GLY A 76 6.95 1.35 14.23
C GLY A 76 5.92 1.98 13.28
N ALA A 77 6.40 2.83 12.36
CA ALA A 77 5.62 3.39 11.25
C ALA A 77 6.46 3.46 9.96
N ILE A 78 5.80 3.38 8.80
CA ILE A 78 6.45 3.38 7.48
C ILE A 78 5.81 4.43 6.57
N ARG A 79 6.63 5.29 5.96
CA ARG A 79 6.22 6.24 4.93
C ARG A 79 7.10 6.12 3.69
N LEU A 80 6.49 5.87 2.54
CA LEU A 80 7.15 5.79 1.24
C LEU A 80 6.58 6.85 0.31
N VAL A 81 7.45 7.62 -0.34
CA VAL A 81 7.08 8.62 -1.35
C VAL A 81 7.94 8.40 -2.60
N GLY A 82 7.34 8.16 -3.75
CA GLY A 82 8.00 8.06 -5.04
C GLY A 82 7.38 9.03 -6.02
N THR A 83 8.11 10.07 -6.42
CA THR A 83 7.53 11.22 -7.14
C THR A 83 7.77 11.21 -8.65
N GLU A 84 8.65 10.34 -9.16
CA GLU A 84 9.01 10.34 -10.58
C GLU A 84 7.90 9.65 -11.40
N GLN A 85 7.19 10.44 -12.22
CA GLN A 85 6.02 9.98 -12.97
C GLN A 85 6.32 8.75 -13.84
N GLY A 86 5.49 7.71 -13.70
CA GLY A 86 5.61 6.44 -14.40
C GLY A 86 6.69 5.50 -13.87
N VAL A 87 7.49 5.91 -12.88
CA VAL A 87 8.50 5.05 -12.26
C VAL A 87 7.85 4.26 -11.12
N GLY A 88 7.80 2.92 -11.26
CA GLY A 88 7.08 2.05 -10.34
C GLY A 88 7.81 1.78 -9.02
N VAL A 89 7.07 1.22 -8.06
CA VAL A 89 7.55 0.74 -6.76
C VAL A 89 7.22 -0.74 -6.65
N LYS A 90 8.23 -1.57 -6.38
CA LYS A 90 8.07 -3.02 -6.18
C LYS A 90 8.53 -3.39 -4.78
N LEU A 91 7.57 -3.82 -3.96
CA LEU A 91 7.76 -4.20 -2.58
C LEU A 91 7.49 -5.69 -2.42
N ALA A 92 8.52 -6.52 -2.64
CA ALA A 92 8.36 -7.98 -2.73
C ALA A 92 8.52 -8.72 -1.39
N GLY A 93 9.17 -8.09 -0.42
CA GLY A 93 9.27 -8.60 0.95
C GLY A 93 8.10 -8.16 1.83
N ASP A 94 8.03 -8.70 3.05
CA ASP A 94 7.02 -8.35 4.04
C ASP A 94 7.16 -6.89 4.47
N MET A 95 6.04 -6.20 4.69
CA MET A 95 6.03 -4.89 5.31
C MET A 95 5.22 -4.93 6.61
N ALA A 96 5.80 -4.49 7.72
CA ALA A 96 5.10 -4.46 9.00
C ALA A 96 5.32 -3.12 9.72
N ALA A 97 4.22 -2.46 10.09
CA ALA A 97 4.21 -1.33 11.01
C ALA A 97 3.66 -1.78 12.37
N SER A 98 4.52 -1.85 13.39
CA SER A 98 4.22 -2.46 14.68
C SER A 98 3.56 -1.53 15.70
N GLY A 99 3.46 -0.24 15.42
CA GLY A 99 2.87 0.74 16.35
C GLY A 99 2.09 1.87 15.69
N GLY A 100 2.16 2.00 14.37
CA GLY A 100 1.54 3.09 13.63
C GLY A 100 1.21 2.67 12.21
N ASP A 101 1.18 3.67 11.33
CA ASP A 101 0.63 3.53 9.99
C ASP A 101 1.65 3.07 8.95
N ILE A 102 1.14 2.51 7.86
CA ILE A 102 1.84 2.40 6.58
C ILE A 102 1.23 3.43 5.63
N ARG A 103 2.07 4.31 5.08
CA ARG A 103 1.67 5.32 4.08
C ARG A 103 2.54 5.22 2.84
N ILE A 104 1.93 5.10 1.66
CA ILE A 104 2.63 4.96 0.38
C ILE A 104 2.02 5.93 -0.63
N ASP A 105 2.84 6.82 -1.19
CA ASP A 105 2.49 7.69 -2.32
C ASP A 105 3.46 7.38 -3.46
N ALA A 106 2.95 6.86 -4.58
CA ALA A 106 3.76 6.48 -5.73
C ALA A 106 3.19 7.07 -7.02
N SER A 107 3.97 7.92 -7.70
CA SER A 107 3.65 8.48 -9.01
C SER A 107 3.78 7.47 -10.16
N GLY A 108 3.68 6.17 -9.88
CA GLY A 108 3.75 5.08 -10.84
C GLY A 108 3.00 3.86 -10.31
N LYS A 109 3.27 2.68 -10.89
CA LYS A 109 2.67 1.42 -10.42
C LYS A 109 3.28 0.97 -9.09
N LEU A 110 2.45 0.64 -8.11
CA LEU A 110 2.82 -0.06 -6.89
C LEU A 110 2.50 -1.56 -7.01
N SER A 111 3.50 -2.41 -6.76
CA SER A 111 3.33 -3.85 -6.56
C SER A 111 3.75 -4.21 -5.14
N LEU A 112 2.80 -4.67 -4.33
CA LEU A 112 3.00 -4.96 -2.90
C LEU A 112 2.74 -6.45 -2.63
N ALA A 113 3.72 -7.15 -2.05
CA ALA A 113 3.59 -8.56 -1.70
C ALA A 113 2.76 -8.77 -0.43
N GLN A 114 3.23 -8.31 0.72
CA GLN A 114 2.50 -8.41 1.98
C GLN A 114 2.67 -7.15 2.82
N ALA A 115 1.62 -6.75 3.52
CA ALA A 115 1.67 -5.62 4.45
C ALA A 115 0.77 -5.84 5.67
N SER A 116 1.26 -5.43 6.84
CA SER A 116 0.48 -5.42 8.08
C SER A 116 0.75 -4.14 8.85
N SER A 117 -0.28 -3.32 9.04
CA SER A 117 -0.22 -2.11 9.86
C SER A 117 -1.00 -2.32 11.16
N GLN A 118 -0.43 -1.97 12.31
CA GLN A 118 -1.20 -1.86 13.56
C GLN A 118 -2.14 -0.65 13.55
N GLY A 119 -1.79 0.39 12.79
CA GLY A 119 -2.63 1.56 12.55
C GLY A 119 -3.35 1.50 11.20
N ASP A 120 -3.42 2.64 10.54
CA ASP A 120 -4.01 2.77 9.20
C ASP A 120 -3.04 2.29 8.11
N LEU A 121 -3.62 1.91 6.97
CA LEU A 121 -2.92 1.72 5.71
C LEU A 121 -3.43 2.75 4.70
N LYS A 122 -2.56 3.61 4.18
CA LYS A 122 -2.93 4.61 3.17
C LYS A 122 -2.04 4.46 1.95
N ILE A 123 -2.64 4.20 0.79
CA ILE A 123 -1.94 4.01 -0.47
C ILE A 123 -2.53 4.95 -1.53
N ALA A 124 -1.68 5.71 -2.20
CA ALA A 124 -2.01 6.44 -3.42
C ALA A 124 -1.01 6.04 -4.51
N ALA A 125 -1.48 5.57 -5.67
CA ALA A 125 -0.61 5.26 -6.79
C ALA A 125 -1.29 5.46 -8.16
N GLN A 126 -0.53 5.39 -9.26
CA GLN A 126 -1.14 5.33 -10.59
C GLN A 126 -1.88 4.00 -10.80
N ALA A 127 -1.24 2.88 -10.42
CA ALA A 127 -1.83 1.55 -10.39
C ALA A 127 -1.37 0.82 -9.12
N VAL A 128 -2.20 -0.05 -8.54
CA VAL A 128 -1.90 -0.79 -7.32
C VAL A 128 -2.17 -2.28 -7.54
N GLU A 129 -1.17 -3.11 -7.24
CA GLU A 129 -1.31 -4.56 -7.16
C GLU A 129 -1.01 -5.04 -5.73
N LEU A 130 -2.05 -5.55 -5.07
CA LEU A 130 -1.93 -6.28 -3.81
C LEU A 130 -1.80 -7.77 -4.13
N ASN A 131 -0.56 -8.26 -4.12
CA ASN A 131 -0.21 -9.61 -4.53
C ASN A 131 -0.31 -10.65 -3.42
N GLY A 132 -0.44 -10.21 -2.18
CA GLY A 132 -0.61 -11.07 -1.03
C GLY A 132 -1.42 -10.44 0.09
N LYS A 133 -1.30 -11.01 1.29
CA LYS A 133 -2.09 -10.58 2.45
C LYS A 133 -1.74 -9.16 2.88
N THR A 134 -2.76 -8.32 2.96
CA THR A 134 -2.69 -6.93 3.40
C THR A 134 -3.66 -6.73 4.57
N TYR A 135 -3.18 -6.20 5.69
CA TYR A 135 -3.98 -5.95 6.89
C TYR A 135 -3.76 -4.53 7.46
N ALA A 136 -4.83 -3.90 7.92
CA ALA A 136 -4.80 -2.66 8.70
C ALA A 136 -5.57 -2.81 10.02
N GLY A 137 -4.89 -2.61 11.15
CA GLY A 137 -5.49 -2.61 12.48
C GLY A 137 -6.43 -1.41 12.72
N GLY A 138 -6.33 -0.38 11.90
CA GLY A 138 -7.30 0.71 11.77
C GLY A 138 -8.11 0.60 10.49
N SER A 139 -7.99 1.60 9.62
CA SER A 139 -8.63 1.65 8.31
C SER A 139 -7.64 1.45 7.16
N ALA A 140 -8.09 0.86 6.07
CA ALA A 140 -7.36 0.83 4.80
C ALA A 140 -7.99 1.79 3.79
N GLU A 141 -7.21 2.75 3.29
CA GLU A 141 -7.60 3.67 2.23
C GLU A 141 -6.65 3.51 1.05
N ILE A 142 -7.19 3.14 -0.12
CA ILE A 142 -6.38 2.93 -1.33
C ILE A 142 -7.00 3.72 -2.48
N ARG A 143 -6.21 4.61 -3.05
CA ARG A 143 -6.55 5.38 -4.24
C ARG A 143 -5.64 4.99 -5.39
N SER A 144 -6.23 4.60 -6.51
CA SER A 144 -5.52 4.28 -7.74
C SER A 144 -6.08 5.13 -8.88
N ALA A 145 -5.23 5.84 -9.61
CA ALA A 145 -5.70 6.63 -10.75
C ALA A 145 -6.22 5.72 -11.90
N GLU A 146 -5.65 4.52 -12.03
CA GLU A 146 -5.93 3.54 -13.07
C GLU A 146 -6.56 2.29 -12.43
N GLU A 147 -5.75 1.29 -12.11
CA GLU A 147 -6.21 -0.03 -11.69
C GLU A 147 -5.85 -0.34 -10.24
N LEU A 148 -6.77 -0.95 -9.50
CA LEU A 148 -6.51 -1.61 -8.22
C LEU A 148 -6.83 -3.10 -8.37
N VAL A 149 -5.79 -3.94 -8.23
CA VAL A 149 -5.92 -5.40 -8.26
C VAL A 149 -5.66 -5.97 -6.86
N ASN A 150 -6.64 -6.69 -6.32
CA ASN A 150 -6.47 -7.52 -5.13
C ASN A 150 -6.45 -9.01 -5.52
N ARG A 151 -5.32 -9.68 -5.32
CA ARG A 151 -5.14 -11.09 -5.68
C ARG A 151 -5.38 -12.07 -4.53
N GLN A 152 -5.21 -11.63 -3.27
CA GLN A 152 -5.33 -12.51 -2.10
C GLN A 152 -6.27 -11.94 -1.05
N SER A 153 -5.79 -11.12 -0.11
CA SER A 153 -6.64 -10.56 0.93
C SER A 153 -6.27 -9.13 1.27
N LEU A 154 -7.29 -8.28 1.37
CA LEU A 154 -7.22 -6.98 2.02
C LEU A 154 -8.22 -6.97 3.18
N ALA A 155 -7.73 -6.87 4.40
CA ALA A 155 -8.57 -6.82 5.58
C ALA A 155 -8.28 -5.57 6.41
N ALA A 156 -9.30 -5.04 7.09
CA ALA A 156 -9.12 -3.96 8.05
C ALA A 156 -10.06 -4.13 9.25
N ARG A 157 -9.64 -3.63 10.41
CA ARG A 157 -10.45 -3.70 11.62
C ARG A 157 -11.68 -2.79 11.56
N GLU A 158 -11.54 -1.60 11.01
CA GLU A 158 -12.60 -0.58 11.06
C GLU A 158 -13.24 -0.34 9.69
N ARG A 159 -12.48 0.16 8.72
CA ARG A 159 -13.03 0.55 7.42
C ARG A 159 -12.07 0.22 6.29
N ILE A 160 -12.63 -0.18 5.14
CA ILE A 160 -11.91 -0.24 3.87
C ILE A 160 -12.57 0.75 2.91
N ALA A 161 -11.79 1.67 2.35
CA ALA A 161 -12.23 2.63 1.34
C ALA A 161 -11.32 2.53 0.11
N LEU A 162 -11.86 2.09 -1.02
CA LEU A 162 -11.13 1.91 -2.28
C LEU A 162 -11.70 2.83 -3.35
N ASP A 163 -10.82 3.56 -4.04
CA ASP A 163 -11.17 4.44 -5.17
C ASP A 163 -10.23 4.12 -6.34
N ALA A 164 -10.77 3.63 -7.46
CA ALA A 164 -9.97 3.27 -8.63
C ALA A 164 -10.75 3.38 -9.94
N ALA A 165 -10.14 3.75 -11.07
CA ALA A 165 -10.84 3.72 -12.35
C ALA A 165 -11.32 2.30 -12.69
N ARG A 166 -10.48 1.28 -12.44
CA ARG A 166 -10.85 -0.13 -12.48
C ARG A 166 -10.45 -0.84 -11.18
N LEU A 167 -11.38 -1.55 -10.57
CA LEU A 167 -11.12 -2.42 -9.42
C LEU A 167 -11.32 -3.88 -9.84
N ASP A 168 -10.29 -4.70 -9.68
CA ASP A 168 -10.34 -6.16 -9.88
C ASP A 168 -10.06 -6.88 -8.57
N ASN A 169 -11.07 -7.57 -8.05
CA ASN A 169 -10.95 -8.40 -6.86
C ASN A 169 -11.11 -9.87 -7.24
N ALA A 170 -10.00 -10.61 -7.19
CA ALA A 170 -9.99 -12.07 -7.28
C ALA A 170 -9.90 -12.74 -5.88
N GLY A 171 -9.60 -11.95 -4.85
CA GLY A 171 -9.39 -12.40 -3.47
C GLY A 171 -10.53 -12.03 -2.53
N VAL A 172 -10.20 -11.81 -1.26
CA VAL A 172 -11.12 -11.35 -0.22
C VAL A 172 -10.81 -9.89 0.12
N ILE A 173 -11.84 -9.05 0.17
CA ILE A 173 -11.79 -7.72 0.76
C ILE A 173 -12.76 -7.73 1.93
N GLU A 174 -12.26 -7.58 3.15
CA GLU A 174 -13.06 -7.76 4.37
C GLU A 174 -12.83 -6.67 5.41
N ALA A 175 -13.87 -5.87 5.67
CA ALA A 175 -13.89 -4.89 6.74
C ALA A 175 -14.51 -5.48 8.02
N GLY A 176 -13.90 -5.17 9.16
CA GLY A 176 -14.34 -5.63 10.47
C GLY A 176 -13.60 -6.88 10.95
N VAL A 177 -12.31 -7.00 10.65
CA VAL A 177 -11.47 -8.15 11.07
C VAL A 177 -10.53 -7.73 12.19
N GLU A 178 -10.68 -8.35 13.35
CA GLU A 178 -9.75 -8.19 14.48
C GLU A 178 -8.40 -8.86 14.18
N PRO A 179 -7.30 -8.48 14.88
CA PRO A 179 -5.98 -9.06 14.64
C PRO A 179 -5.89 -10.58 14.85
N ASP A 180 -6.84 -11.16 15.60
CA ASP A 180 -6.98 -12.60 15.84
C ASP A 180 -7.90 -13.29 14.81
N GLU A 181 -8.16 -12.63 13.68
CA GLU A 181 -9.00 -13.08 12.55
C GLU A 181 -10.50 -13.21 12.87
N ARG A 182 -10.95 -12.79 14.07
CA ARG A 182 -12.38 -12.77 14.38
C ARG A 182 -13.06 -11.57 13.72
N ARG A 183 -14.32 -11.75 13.32
CA ARG A 183 -15.16 -10.65 12.83
C ARG A 183 -15.67 -9.80 14.00
N ASN A 184 -15.65 -8.49 13.84
CA ASN A 184 -16.32 -7.54 14.73
C ASN A 184 -17.65 -7.07 14.14
N ALA A 185 -18.27 -6.04 14.72
CA ALA A 185 -19.58 -5.52 14.30
C ALA A 185 -19.54 -4.12 13.67
N ARG A 186 -18.35 -3.57 13.40
CA ARG A 186 -18.15 -2.16 13.00
C ARG A 186 -17.65 -1.98 11.57
N GLY A 187 -17.07 -3.02 11.00
CA GLY A 187 -16.44 -3.05 9.68
C GLY A 187 -17.28 -2.50 8.52
N ASP A 188 -16.91 -1.34 7.97
CA ASP A 188 -17.53 -0.81 6.74
C ASP A 188 -16.64 -0.99 5.51
N LEU A 189 -17.24 -1.35 4.38
CA LEU A 189 -16.58 -1.47 3.09
C LEU A 189 -17.19 -0.48 2.10
N GLU A 190 -16.37 0.44 1.57
CA GLU A 190 -16.76 1.40 0.54
C GLU A 190 -15.86 1.23 -0.69
N LEU A 191 -16.47 0.95 -1.84
CA LEU A 191 -15.79 0.80 -3.13
C LEU A 191 -16.35 1.84 -4.10
N ARG A 192 -15.47 2.66 -4.68
CA ARG A 192 -15.79 3.58 -5.77
C ARG A 192 -14.95 3.23 -6.99
N SER A 193 -15.59 3.05 -8.14
CA SER A 193 -14.86 2.79 -9.37
C SER A 193 -15.59 3.20 -10.63
N GLY A 194 -14.86 3.25 -11.75
CA GLY A 194 -15.47 3.19 -13.07
C GLY A 194 -16.04 1.80 -13.32
N THR A 195 -15.15 0.80 -13.32
CA THR A 195 -15.51 -0.61 -13.46
C THR A 195 -15.09 -1.41 -12.22
N LEU A 196 -16.01 -2.18 -11.66
CA LEU A 196 -15.76 -3.15 -10.58
C LEU A 196 -15.94 -4.57 -11.13
N ARG A 197 -14.88 -5.38 -11.10
CA ARG A 197 -14.94 -6.83 -11.30
C ARG A 197 -14.66 -7.52 -9.97
N ASN A 198 -15.63 -8.26 -9.46
CA ASN A 198 -15.49 -9.09 -8.27
C ASN A 198 -15.69 -10.57 -8.62
N ALA A 199 -14.60 -11.32 -8.67
CA ALA A 199 -14.59 -12.77 -8.79
C ALA A 199 -14.33 -13.48 -7.44
N GLY A 200 -14.08 -12.71 -6.37
CA GLY A 200 -13.83 -13.20 -5.02
C GLY A 200 -14.92 -12.79 -4.02
N SER A 201 -14.53 -12.33 -2.83
CA SER A 201 -15.46 -11.96 -1.77
C SER A 201 -15.30 -10.51 -1.33
N LEU A 202 -16.40 -9.77 -1.29
CA LEU A 202 -16.49 -8.44 -0.69
C LEU A 202 -17.35 -8.54 0.56
N VAL A 203 -16.77 -8.18 1.70
CA VAL A 203 -17.37 -8.47 2.99
C VAL A 203 -17.24 -7.25 3.90
N ALA A 204 -18.37 -6.84 4.48
CA ALA A 204 -18.44 -5.86 5.54
C ALA A 204 -19.08 -6.48 6.78
N SER A 205 -18.67 -6.03 7.95
CA SER A 205 -19.32 -6.43 9.20
C SER A 205 -20.52 -5.54 9.54
N ARG A 206 -20.60 -4.35 8.92
CA ARG A 206 -21.71 -3.41 9.04
C ARG A 206 -22.20 -2.99 7.65
N ALA A 207 -21.68 -1.91 7.06
CA ALA A 207 -22.16 -1.41 5.78
C ALA A 207 -21.25 -1.83 4.62
N LEU A 208 -21.84 -2.30 3.52
CA LEU A 208 -21.16 -2.51 2.25
C LEU A 208 -21.77 -1.60 1.19
N GLU A 209 -20.97 -0.67 0.67
CA GLU A 209 -21.32 0.19 -0.45
C GLU A 209 -20.36 -0.03 -1.61
N ALA A 210 -20.89 -0.46 -2.77
CA ALA A 210 -20.11 -0.63 -3.99
C ALA A 210 -20.72 0.19 -5.13
N LYS A 211 -20.04 1.28 -5.50
CA LYS A 211 -20.43 2.20 -6.58
C LYS A 211 -19.49 2.01 -7.76
N ALA A 212 -20.03 1.50 -8.87
CA ALA A 212 -19.35 1.46 -10.16
C ALA A 212 -20.10 2.36 -11.15
N SER A 213 -19.44 3.36 -11.72
CA SER A 213 -20.10 4.34 -12.60
C SER A 213 -20.29 3.84 -14.04
N GLN A 214 -19.60 2.78 -14.44
CA GLN A 214 -19.69 2.18 -15.78
C GLN A 214 -20.22 0.75 -15.73
N ALA A 215 -19.55 -0.15 -14.98
CA ALA A 215 -19.94 -1.56 -14.92
C ALA A 215 -19.59 -2.19 -13.57
N LEU A 216 -20.52 -3.02 -13.06
CA LEU A 216 -20.27 -3.90 -11.92
C LEU A 216 -20.49 -5.34 -12.38
N ASP A 217 -19.41 -6.11 -12.47
CA ASP A 217 -19.41 -7.53 -12.73
C ASP A 217 -19.11 -8.28 -11.41
N ASN A 218 -20.10 -9.00 -10.91
CA ASN A 218 -19.96 -9.89 -9.75
C ASN A 218 -20.16 -11.36 -10.12
N GLN A 219 -19.97 -11.75 -11.39
CA GLN A 219 -20.10 -13.14 -11.79
C GLN A 219 -18.98 -13.96 -11.15
N GLY A 220 -19.36 -14.96 -10.35
CA GLY A 220 -18.42 -15.81 -9.61
C GLY A 220 -17.97 -15.24 -8.25
N GLY A 221 -18.37 -14.01 -7.90
CA GLY A 221 -18.05 -13.39 -6.62
C GLY A 221 -19.23 -13.33 -5.63
N SER A 222 -18.95 -12.93 -4.39
CA SER A 222 -19.96 -12.68 -3.35
C SER A 222 -19.83 -11.31 -2.71
N LEU A 223 -20.97 -10.70 -2.37
CA LEU A 223 -21.08 -9.47 -1.60
C LEU A 223 -21.84 -9.79 -0.31
N LYS A 224 -21.26 -9.46 0.84
CA LYS A 224 -21.85 -9.73 2.17
C LYS A 224 -21.73 -8.49 3.04
N GLY A 225 -22.85 -7.81 3.27
CA GLY A 225 -23.00 -6.78 4.31
C GLY A 225 -23.88 -7.29 5.45
N ALA A 226 -23.90 -6.60 6.59
CA ALA A 226 -24.92 -6.85 7.60
C ALA A 226 -26.24 -6.19 7.14
N THR A 227 -27.34 -6.93 7.29
CA THR A 227 -28.71 -6.43 7.06
C THR A 227 -29.23 -5.68 8.26
#